data_AF-A0A450YYJ0-F1
#
_entry.id   AF-A0A450YYJ0-F1
#
_cell.length_a   1.000
_cell.length_b   1.000
_cell.length_c   1.000
_cell.angle_alpha   90.00
_cell.angle_beta   90.00
_cell.angle_gamma   90.00
#
_symmetry.space_group_name_H-M   'P 1'
#
loop_
_entity.id
_entity.type
_entity.pdbx_description
1 polymer ?
#
loop_
_entity_poly.entity_id
_entity_poly.type
_entity_poly.pdbx_seq_one_letter_code
_entity_poly.pdbx_strand_id
1 'polypeptide(L)'
;MTDNWLRNEIQDGLTDLVLLGLPDHPPEDAMRDVSNAWMTAFSQRGISLDRERDRPRVRDAFKKLLLSPRWPTPHDFFRALAPRPISPAPSAPKTGISETGRREMEKMVRMLSESKRQREAQGNRAREARRGRKTT
;
A
#
# COMPACT_ATOMS: atom_id res chain seq x y z
N MET A 1 7.00 -30.78 -1.68
CA MET A 1 6.23 -30.79 -0.42
C MET A 1 5.48 -29.48 -0.33
N THR A 2 4.15 -29.52 -0.19
CA THR A 2 3.31 -28.33 -0.05
C THR A 2 3.64 -27.68 1.29
N ASP A 3 4.39 -26.57 1.26
CA ASP A 3 4.74 -25.78 2.44
C ASP A 3 3.46 -25.22 3.06
N ASN A 4 2.93 -25.89 4.09
CA ASN A 4 1.77 -25.42 4.83
C ASN A 4 2.23 -24.56 6.01
N TRP A 5 2.91 -23.45 5.71
CA TRP A 5 3.49 -22.57 6.72
C TRP A 5 2.46 -22.15 7.78
N LEU A 6 1.21 -21.89 7.38
CA LEU A 6 0.16 -21.44 8.30
C LEU A 6 -0.18 -22.51 9.35
N ARG A 7 -0.30 -23.78 8.92
CA ARG A 7 -0.54 -24.88 9.85
C ARG A 7 0.56 -24.97 10.90
N ASN A 8 1.82 -24.84 10.48
CA ASN A 8 2.96 -24.90 11.39
C ASN A 8 2.88 -23.76 12.42
N GLU A 9 2.64 -22.51 11.97
CA GLU A 9 2.52 -21.38 12.89
C GLU A 9 1.33 -21.50 13.86
N ILE A 10 0.22 -22.11 13.42
CA ILE A 10 -0.93 -22.40 14.30
C ILE A 10 -0.56 -23.49 15.31
N GLN A 11 0.12 -24.55 14.89
CA GLN A 11 0.54 -25.63 15.79
C GLN A 11 1.53 -25.14 16.84
N ASP A 12 2.52 -24.35 16.42
CA ASP A 12 3.51 -23.76 17.32
C ASP A 12 2.82 -22.86 18.37
N GLY A 13 1.96 -21.94 17.91
CA GLY A 13 1.23 -21.04 18.81
C GLY A 13 0.24 -21.75 19.75
N LEU A 14 -0.43 -22.80 19.28
CA LEU A 14 -1.29 -23.62 20.14
C LEU A 14 -0.49 -24.42 21.17
N THR A 15 0.69 -24.91 20.80
CA THR A 15 1.59 -25.62 21.73
C THR A 15 2.04 -24.68 22.85
N ASP A 16 2.45 -23.47 22.53
CA ASP A 16 2.83 -22.45 23.54
C ASP A 16 1.67 -22.17 24.51
N LEU A 17 0.44 -22.12 24.01
CA LEU A 17 -0.74 -21.92 24.86
C LEU A 17 -1.01 -23.10 25.79
N VAL A 18 -0.84 -24.35 25.33
CA VAL A 18 -1.00 -25.56 26.17
C VAL A 18 0.00 -25.54 27.31
N LEU A 19 1.25 -25.15 27.05
CA LEU A 19 2.29 -25.10 28.07
C LEU A 19 1.98 -24.14 29.21
N LEU A 20 1.13 -23.14 28.99
CA LEU A 20 0.67 -22.21 30.03
C LEU A 20 -0.42 -22.81 30.94
N GLY A 21 -1.04 -23.94 30.57
CA GLY A 21 -2.08 -24.58 31.37
C GLY A 21 -3.28 -23.68 31.64
N LEU A 22 -3.66 -22.83 30.68
CA LEU A 22 -4.72 -21.84 30.86
C LEU A 22 -6.05 -22.50 31.25
N PRO A 23 -6.92 -21.82 32.01
CA PRO A 23 -8.27 -22.28 32.27
C PRO A 23 -9.02 -22.60 30.96
N ASP A 24 -9.80 -23.67 30.99
CA ASP A 24 -10.61 -24.17 29.88
C ASP A 24 -9.80 -24.62 28.64
N HIS A 25 -8.51 -24.95 28.80
CA HIS A 25 -7.75 -25.53 27.71
C HIS A 25 -8.27 -26.93 27.36
N PRO A 26 -8.27 -27.29 26.07
CA PRO A 26 -8.65 -28.63 25.61
C PRO A 26 -7.65 -29.68 26.14
N PRO A 27 -8.09 -30.94 26.30
CA PRO A 27 -7.19 -32.02 26.69
C PRO A 27 -6.13 -32.25 25.60
N GLU A 28 -4.97 -32.77 26.01
CA GLU A 28 -3.79 -32.91 25.15
C GLU A 28 -4.06 -33.78 23.90
N ASP A 29 -4.86 -34.85 24.06
CA ASP A 29 -5.25 -35.75 22.98
C ASP A 29 -6.15 -35.08 21.91
N ALA A 30 -6.87 -34.01 22.28
CA ALA A 30 -7.72 -33.24 21.37
C ALA A 30 -6.95 -32.15 20.59
N MET A 31 -5.66 -31.93 20.84
CA MET A 31 -4.91 -30.82 20.23
C MET A 31 -4.82 -30.88 18.71
N ARG A 32 -4.84 -32.09 18.14
CA ARG A 32 -4.92 -32.27 16.68
C ARG A 32 -6.22 -31.71 16.12
N ASP A 33 -7.33 -31.96 16.78
CA ASP A 33 -8.65 -31.51 16.34
C ASP A 33 -8.82 -30.01 16.56
N VAL A 34 -8.25 -29.47 17.65
CA VAL A 34 -8.17 -28.03 17.90
C VAL A 34 -7.42 -27.34 16.76
N SER A 35 -6.25 -27.85 16.37
CA SER A 35 -5.49 -27.32 15.23
C SER A 35 -6.30 -27.34 13.94
N ASN A 36 -7.05 -28.40 13.68
CA ASN A 36 -7.93 -28.49 12.51
C ASN A 36 -9.10 -27.49 12.57
N ALA A 37 -9.74 -27.32 13.73
CA ALA A 37 -10.79 -26.33 13.93
C ALA A 37 -10.29 -24.90 13.69
N TRP A 38 -9.06 -24.60 14.12
CA TRP A 38 -8.41 -23.32 13.83
C TRP A 38 -8.17 -23.16 12.32
N MET A 39 -7.64 -24.17 11.63
CA MET A 39 -7.51 -24.13 10.17
C MET A 39 -8.85 -23.86 9.47
N THR A 40 -9.93 -24.50 9.92
CA THR A 40 -11.28 -24.24 9.41
C THR A 40 -11.71 -22.79 9.64
N ALA A 41 -11.43 -22.22 10.82
CA ALA A 41 -11.74 -20.82 11.11
C ALA A 41 -10.98 -19.85 10.17
N PHE A 42 -9.71 -20.12 9.87
CA PHE A 42 -8.95 -19.36 8.88
C PHE A 42 -9.55 -19.46 7.48
N SER A 43 -9.96 -20.66 7.05
CA SER A 43 -10.63 -20.85 5.77
C SER A 43 -11.97 -20.11 5.69
N GLN A 44 -12.78 -20.17 6.75
CA GLN A 44 -14.07 -19.47 6.81
C GLN A 44 -13.92 -17.94 6.83
N ARG A 45 -12.85 -17.43 7.44
CA ARG A 45 -12.57 -15.99 7.47
C ARG A 45 -12.24 -15.43 6.07
N GLY A 46 -11.84 -16.27 5.12
CA GLY A 46 -11.64 -15.89 3.72
C GLY A 46 -10.46 -14.93 3.49
N ILE A 47 -9.47 -14.90 4.39
CA ILE A 47 -8.30 -14.01 4.25
C ILE A 47 -7.26 -14.69 3.37
N SER A 48 -6.87 -14.02 2.28
CA SER A 48 -5.76 -14.46 1.43
C SER A 48 -4.41 -14.17 2.07
N LEU A 49 -3.84 -15.09 2.85
CA LEU A 49 -2.57 -14.87 3.54
C LEU A 49 -1.34 -15.03 2.63
N ASP A 50 -0.44 -14.06 2.70
CA ASP A 50 0.87 -14.07 2.07
C ASP A 50 1.94 -14.49 3.09
N ARG A 51 2.76 -15.50 2.77
CA ARG A 51 3.71 -16.08 3.73
C ARG A 51 4.68 -15.04 4.29
N GLU A 52 5.29 -14.22 3.44
CA GLU A 52 6.35 -13.30 3.85
C GLU A 52 5.80 -12.18 4.73
N ARG A 53 4.64 -11.64 4.36
CA ARG A 53 4.02 -10.51 5.07
C ARG A 53 3.22 -10.94 6.29
N ASP A 54 2.61 -12.13 6.26
CA ASP A 54 1.62 -12.54 7.25
C ASP A 54 2.17 -13.51 8.29
N ARG A 55 3.24 -14.26 8.00
CA ARG A 55 3.91 -15.10 9.01
C ARG A 55 4.30 -14.34 10.28
N PRO A 56 5.00 -13.18 10.23
CA PRO A 56 5.31 -12.42 11.45
C PRO A 56 4.04 -11.93 12.16
N ARG A 57 3.01 -11.51 11.41
CA ARG A 57 1.73 -11.05 11.97
C ARG A 57 1.00 -12.15 12.73
N VAL A 58 1.00 -13.38 12.19
CA VAL A 58 0.39 -14.56 12.82
C VAL A 58 1.12 -14.91 14.12
N ARG A 59 2.46 -14.93 14.09
CA ARG A 59 3.28 -15.17 15.30
C ARG A 59 2.99 -14.16 16.39
N ASP A 60 2.98 -12.88 16.03
CA ASP A 60 2.76 -11.79 16.99
C ASP A 60 1.33 -11.82 17.55
N ALA A 61 0.34 -12.29 16.77
CA ALA A 61 -1.00 -12.51 17.29
C ALA A 61 -1.01 -13.62 18.35
N PHE A 62 -0.37 -14.76 18.13
CA PHE A 62 -0.26 -15.82 19.15
C PHE A 62 0.48 -15.35 20.40
N LYS A 63 1.59 -14.60 20.26
CA LYS A 63 2.30 -14.01 21.41
C LYS A 63 1.40 -13.14 22.28
N LYS A 64 0.49 -12.37 21.67
CA LYS A 64 -0.50 -11.57 22.42
C LYS A 64 -1.49 -12.45 23.18
N LEU A 65 -1.85 -13.61 22.63
CA LEU A 65 -2.77 -14.55 23.28
C LEU A 65 -2.16 -15.26 24.50
N LEU A 66 -0.83 -15.31 24.62
CA LEU A 66 -0.15 -15.82 25.82
C LEU A 66 -0.49 -15.02 27.08
N LEU A 67 -0.97 -13.78 26.92
CA LEU A 67 -1.44 -12.93 28.02
C LEU A 67 -2.94 -13.10 28.33
N SER A 68 -3.63 -14.00 27.63
CA SER A 68 -5.05 -14.25 27.84
C SER A 68 -5.29 -14.96 29.18
N PRO A 69 -6.27 -14.53 29.99
CA PRO A 69 -6.57 -15.18 31.28
C PRO A 69 -7.27 -16.54 31.14
N ARG A 70 -7.69 -16.90 29.92
CA ARG A 70 -8.39 -18.15 29.57
C ARG A 70 -7.97 -18.63 28.20
N TRP A 71 -8.24 -19.88 27.88
CA TRP A 71 -7.97 -20.43 26.56
C TRP A 71 -8.60 -19.56 25.45
N PRO A 72 -7.80 -19.09 24.48
CA PRO A 72 -8.28 -18.15 23.47
C PRO A 72 -9.08 -18.86 22.36
N THR A 73 -10.04 -18.14 21.79
CA THR A 73 -10.78 -18.60 20.61
C THR A 73 -10.10 -18.12 19.31
N PRO A 74 -10.41 -18.72 18.14
CA PRO A 74 -10.00 -18.15 16.85
C PRO A 74 -10.47 -16.70 16.66
N HIS A 75 -11.61 -16.32 17.24
CA HIS A 75 -12.09 -14.94 17.21
C HIS A 75 -11.14 -13.99 17.97
N ASP A 76 -10.65 -14.41 19.14
CA ASP A 76 -9.65 -13.64 19.90
C ASP A 76 -8.36 -13.48 19.11
N PHE A 77 -7.94 -14.52 18.39
CA PHE A 77 -6.80 -14.45 17.47
C PHE A 77 -7.00 -13.39 16.38
N PHE A 78 -8.13 -13.41 15.67
CA PHE A 78 -8.38 -12.43 14.60
C PHE A 78 -8.48 -10.99 15.12
N ARG A 79 -8.91 -10.80 16.38
CA ARG A 79 -8.87 -9.49 17.04
C ARG A 79 -7.43 -9.07 17.37
N ALA A 80 -6.56 -10.00 17.73
CA ALA A 80 -5.15 -9.75 18.03
C ALA A 80 -4.27 -9.55 16.78
N LEU A 81 -4.72 -10.06 15.63
CA LEU A 81 -4.02 -10.00 14.35
C LEU A 81 -3.86 -8.56 13.87
N ALA A 82 -2.63 -8.04 13.94
CA ALA A 82 -2.31 -6.68 13.51
C ALA A 82 -2.69 -6.47 12.03
N PRO A 83 -3.14 -5.28 11.59
CA PRO A 83 -3.39 -4.99 10.17
C PRO A 83 -2.16 -5.26 9.30
N ARG A 84 -2.35 -5.48 7.99
CA ARG A 84 -1.18 -5.55 7.08
C ARG A 84 -0.47 -4.20 7.09
N PRO A 85 0.87 -4.18 7.17
CA PRO A 85 1.60 -2.95 6.91
C PRO A 85 1.24 -2.47 5.50
N ILE A 86 0.70 -1.26 5.44
CA ILE A 86 0.44 -0.55 4.20
C ILE A 86 1.83 -0.18 3.68
N SER A 87 2.19 -0.64 2.49
CA SER A 87 3.43 -0.16 1.86
C SER A 87 3.33 1.36 1.76
N PRO A 88 4.36 2.12 2.16
CA PRO A 88 4.33 3.57 1.98
C PRO A 88 4.02 3.85 0.52
N ALA A 89 3.05 4.73 0.28
CA ALA A 89 2.69 5.13 -1.07
C ALA A 89 3.98 5.54 -1.81
N PRO A 90 4.15 5.16 -3.08
CA PRO A 90 5.31 5.60 -3.84
C PRO A 90 5.38 7.12 -3.74
N SER A 91 6.51 7.64 -3.28
CA SER A 91 6.74 9.08 -3.16
C SER A 91 6.29 9.74 -4.45
N ALA A 92 5.34 10.67 -4.35
CA ALA A 92 4.85 11.40 -5.52
C ALA A 92 6.05 11.89 -6.34
N PRO A 93 6.04 11.76 -7.68
CA PRO A 93 7.13 12.25 -8.50
C PRO A 93 7.36 13.71 -8.12
N LYS A 94 8.60 14.06 -7.75
CA LYS A 94 8.98 15.42 -7.39
C LYS A 94 8.63 16.31 -8.58
N THR A 95 7.47 16.97 -8.54
CA THR A 95 7.09 18.03 -9.46
C THR A 95 7.88 19.29 -9.07
N GLY A 96 9.21 19.18 -9.03
CA GLY A 96 10.10 20.32 -9.13
C GLY A 96 10.49 20.39 -10.59
N ILE A 97 10.04 21.42 -11.30
CA ILE A 97 10.55 21.72 -12.63
C ILE A 97 12.08 21.76 -12.49
N SER A 98 12.76 20.81 -13.12
CA SER A 98 14.22 20.77 -13.09
C SER A 98 14.76 22.09 -13.64
N GLU A 99 15.98 22.45 -13.28
CA GLU A 99 16.60 23.67 -13.82
C GLU A 99 16.60 23.69 -15.37
N THR A 100 16.70 22.51 -15.98
CA THR A 100 16.50 22.29 -17.41
C THR A 100 15.08 22.59 -17.88
N GLY A 101 14.05 22.14 -17.16
CA GLY A 101 12.66 22.47 -17.48
C GLY A 101 12.35 23.97 -17.38
N ARG A 102 13.03 24.68 -16.46
CA ARG A 102 12.88 26.13 -16.30
C ARG A 102 13.46 26.88 -17.50
N ARG A 103 14.65 26.48 -17.97
CA ARG A 103 15.31 27.07 -19.14
C ARG A 103 14.53 26.84 -20.43
N GLU A 104 13.92 25.67 -20.60
CA GLU A 104 13.09 25.38 -21.78
C GLU A 104 11.81 26.23 -21.80
N MET A 105 11.18 26.42 -20.63
CA MET A 105 10.02 27.30 -20.52
C MET A 105 10.36 28.77 -20.82
N GLU A 106 11.53 29.25 -20.37
CA GLU A 106 12.02 30.60 -20.69
C GLU A 106 12.25 30.79 -22.20
N LYS A 107 12.82 29.79 -22.89
CA LYS A 107 12.97 29.84 -24.36
C LYS A 107 11.63 29.90 -25.07
N MET A 108 10.66 29.10 -24.64
CA MET A 108 9.33 29.09 -25.25
C MET A 108 8.61 30.43 -25.07
N VAL A 109 8.67 31.02 -23.87
CA VAL A 109 8.10 32.35 -23.60
C VAL A 109 8.75 33.42 -24.48
N ARG A 110 10.07 33.36 -24.66
CA ARG A 110 10.79 34.30 -25.53
C ARG A 110 10.36 34.17 -27.00
N MET A 111 10.31 32.95 -27.55
CA MET A 111 9.87 32.73 -28.94
C MET A 111 8.41 33.18 -29.18
N LEU A 112 7.53 32.98 -28.20
CA LEU A 112 6.14 33.44 -28.29
C LEU A 112 6.04 34.97 -28.31
N SER A 113 6.86 35.65 -27.51
CA SER A 113 6.90 37.12 -27.50
C SER A 113 7.43 37.72 -28.81
N GLU A 114 8.45 37.09 -29.40
CA GLU A 114 9.04 37.50 -30.68
C GLU A 114 8.05 37.27 -31.83
N SER A 115 7.34 36.14 -31.82
CA SER A 115 6.30 35.82 -32.80
C SER A 115 5.12 36.79 -32.75
N LYS A 116 4.69 37.23 -31.56
CA LYS A 116 3.65 38.26 -31.42
C LYS A 116 4.10 39.60 -32.00
N ARG A 117 5.31 40.06 -31.66
CA ARG A 117 5.86 41.33 -32.18
C ARG A 117 5.98 41.34 -33.70
N GLN A 118 6.39 40.22 -34.31
CA GLN A 118 6.48 40.10 -35.77
C GLN A 118 5.11 40.15 -36.46
N ARG A 119 4.09 39.50 -35.88
CA ARG A 119 2.71 39.55 -36.39
C ARG A 119 2.12 40.97 -36.27
N GLU A 120 2.38 41.66 -35.18
CA GLU A 120 1.97 43.06 -34.98
C GLU A 120 2.68 44.00 -35.96
N ALA A 121 3.99 43.85 -36.17
CA ALA A 121 4.76 44.65 -37.13
C ALA A 121 4.32 44.40 -38.60
N GLN A 122 4.04 43.14 -38.98
CA GLN A 122 3.48 42.83 -40.30
C GLN A 122 2.08 43.43 -40.47
N GLY A 123 1.24 43.33 -39.45
CA GLY A 123 -0.11 43.93 -39.47
C GLY A 123 -0.07 45.46 -39.59
N ASN A 124 0.86 46.12 -38.90
CA ASN A 124 0.99 47.58 -38.93
C ASN A 124 1.53 48.08 -40.28
N ARG A 125 2.55 47.41 -40.84
CA ARG A 125 3.07 47.72 -42.20
C ARG A 125 2.02 47.52 -43.30
N ALA A 126 1.21 46.47 -43.20
CA ALA A 126 0.11 46.24 -44.15
C ALA A 126 -0.99 47.32 -44.08
N ARG A 127 -1.20 47.94 -42.90
CA ARG A 127 -2.12 49.06 -42.72
C ARG A 127 -1.57 50.38 -43.27
N GLU A 128 -0.29 50.66 -43.06
CA GLU A 128 0.37 51.87 -43.60
C GLU A 128 0.43 51.85 -45.13
N ALA A 129 0.76 50.71 -45.74
CA ALA A 129 0.78 50.55 -47.19
C ALA A 129 -0.60 50.75 -47.85
N ARG A 130 -1.70 50.43 -47.14
CA ARG A 130 -3.07 50.69 -47.60
C ARG A 130 -3.50 52.16 -47.45
N ARG A 131 -2.87 52.91 -46.54
CA ARG A 131 -3.18 54.31 -46.26
C ARG A 131 -2.48 55.27 -47.24
N GLY A 132 -1.30 54.91 -47.75
CA GLY A 132 -0.57 55.69 -48.75
C GLY A 132 -1.10 55.59 -50.19
N ARG A 133 -2.04 54.68 -50.48
CA ARG A 133 -2.61 54.49 -51.85
C ARG A 133 -3.88 55.31 -52.12
N LYS A 134 -4.34 56.13 -51.17
CA LYS A 134 -5.61 56.88 -51.27
C LYS A 134 -5.44 58.41 -51.40
N THR A 135 -4.22 58.90 -51.67
CA THR A 135 -3.92 60.34 -51.72
C THR A 135 -3.21 60.77 -53.01
N THR A 136 -3.60 60.21 -54.14
CA THR A 136 -3.28 60.73 -55.47
C THR A 136 -4.53 60.56 -56.33
#